data_AF-A0A7L9UJ98-F1
#
_entry.id   AF-A0A7L9UJ98-F1
#
_cell.length_a   1.000
_cell.length_b   1.000
_cell.length_c   1.000
_cell.angle_alpha   90.00
_cell.angle_beta   90.00
_cell.angle_gamma   90.00
#
_symmetry.space_group_name_H-M   'P 1'
#
loop_
_entity.id
_entity.type
_entity.pdbx_description
1 polymer ?
#
loop_
_entity_poly.entity_id
_entity_poly.type
_entity_poly.pdbx_seq_one_letter_code
_entity_poly.pdbx_strand_id
1 'polypeptide(L)'
;MEITPSDQMRLLNEARGLLPQDELEHRARQILDSYTPNQQPAPQTPGSPRLIISDFLRSKGFEPMRKSALRFGFRLAKNYKMKFGAYPPKHGQTYIYYEIDRPLMEETWAQIQSEDAD
;
A
#
# COMPACT_ATOMS: atom_id res chain seq x y z
N MET A 1 30.98 3.38 9.01
CA MET A 1 30.54 3.72 7.63
C MET A 1 29.51 2.67 7.24
N GLU A 2 28.25 3.06 7.11
CA GLU A 2 27.22 2.17 6.56
C GLU A 2 27.26 2.29 5.03
N ILE A 3 27.54 1.18 4.34
CA ILE A 3 27.61 1.14 2.88
C ILE A 3 26.18 1.09 2.36
N THR A 4 25.79 2.05 1.53
CA THR A 4 24.43 2.08 0.99
C THR A 4 24.21 0.91 0.02
N PRO A 5 22.97 0.41 -0.17
CA PRO A 5 22.70 -0.69 -1.10
C PRO A 5 23.14 -0.39 -2.54
N SER A 6 23.10 0.89 -2.95
CA SER A 6 23.64 1.35 -4.24
C SER A 6 25.16 1.18 -4.32
N ASP A 7 25.88 1.47 -3.25
CA ASP A 7 27.31 1.24 -3.16
C ASP A 7 27.62 -0.28 -3.15
N GLN A 8 26.78 -1.10 -2.51
CA GLN A 8 26.88 -2.56 -2.53
C GLN A 8 26.68 -3.13 -3.94
N MET A 9 25.69 -2.64 -4.70
CA MET A 9 25.49 -3.02 -6.11
C MET A 9 26.69 -2.61 -6.99
N ARG A 10 27.28 -1.44 -6.72
CA ARG A 10 28.46 -0.97 -7.46
C ARG A 10 29.67 -1.86 -7.21
N LEU A 11 29.93 -2.21 -5.95
CA LEU A 11 31.00 -3.15 -5.57
C LEU A 11 30.77 -4.55 -6.15
N LEU A 12 29.53 -5.03 -6.19
CA LEU A 12 29.18 -6.32 -6.79
C LEU A 12 29.41 -6.32 -8.31
N ASN A 13 29.14 -5.20 -8.98
CA ASN A 13 29.44 -5.03 -10.40
C ASN A 13 30.94 -4.92 -10.69
N GLU A 14 31.73 -4.32 -9.78
CA GLU A 14 33.20 -4.31 -9.86
C GLU A 14 33.80 -5.71 -9.61
N ALA A 15 33.17 -6.52 -8.76
CA ALA A 15 33.54 -7.91 -8.52
C ALA A 15 33.12 -8.88 -9.65
N ARG A 16 32.44 -8.38 -10.70
CA ARG A 16 31.99 -9.17 -11.85
C ARG A 16 33.19 -9.62 -12.69
N GLY A 17 33.63 -10.85 -12.46
CA GLY A 17 34.85 -11.42 -13.04
C GLY A 17 35.81 -12.02 -12.00
N LEU A 18 35.62 -11.69 -10.72
CA LEU A 18 36.33 -12.30 -9.59
C LEU A 18 35.49 -13.36 -8.87
N LEU A 19 34.17 -13.22 -8.92
CA LEU A 19 33.22 -14.14 -8.31
C LEU A 19 32.49 -14.98 -9.37
N PRO A 20 32.14 -16.24 -9.06
CA PRO A 20 31.28 -17.05 -9.91
C PRO A 20 29.89 -16.43 -10.06
N GLN A 21 29.26 -16.63 -11.22
CA GLN A 21 28.01 -15.97 -11.58
C GLN A 21 26.87 -16.27 -10.60
N ASP A 22 26.71 -17.51 -10.14
CA ASP A 22 25.69 -17.88 -9.16
C ASP A 22 25.81 -17.10 -7.84
N GLU A 23 27.03 -16.85 -7.38
CA GLU A 23 27.27 -16.12 -6.14
C GLU A 23 27.01 -14.62 -6.32
N LEU A 24 27.33 -14.07 -7.49
CA LEU A 24 26.96 -12.71 -7.87
C LEU A 24 25.45 -12.53 -7.91
N GLU A 25 24.71 -13.47 -8.52
CA GLU A 25 23.26 -13.43 -8.58
C GLU A 25 22.61 -13.56 -7.19
N HIS A 26 23.12 -14.46 -6.35
CA HIS A 26 22.63 -14.63 -4.99
C HIS A 26 22.83 -13.36 -4.16
N ARG A 27 24.01 -12.75 -4.23
CA ARG A 27 24.32 -11.51 -3.50
C ARG A 27 23.55 -10.31 -4.07
N ALA A 28 23.36 -10.22 -5.38
CA ALA A 28 22.53 -9.19 -6.00
C ALA A 28 21.07 -9.30 -5.52
N ARG A 29 20.50 -10.51 -5.44
CA ARG A 29 19.16 -10.74 -4.88
C ARG A 29 19.07 -10.28 -3.42
N GLN A 30 20.04 -10.60 -2.58
CA GLN A 30 20.07 -10.14 -1.18
C GLN A 30 20.16 -8.61 -1.05
N ILE A 31 20.95 -7.95 -1.90
CA ILE A 31 21.04 -6.49 -1.92
C ILE A 31 19.71 -5.88 -2.40
N LEU A 32 19.06 -6.47 -3.40
CA LEU A 32 17.75 -6.03 -3.88
C LEU A 32 16.63 -6.25 -2.85
N ASP A 33 16.65 -7.37 -2.12
CA ASP A 33 15.71 -7.67 -1.03
C ASP A 33 15.90 -6.74 0.16
N SER A 34 17.15 -6.38 0.49
CA SER A 34 17.44 -5.35 1.50
C SER A 34 17.16 -3.92 1.00
N TYR A 35 17.13 -3.72 -0.32
CA TYR A 35 16.67 -2.51 -0.99
C TYR A 35 15.15 -2.48 -1.15
N THR A 36 14.42 -2.84 -0.10
CA THR A 36 13.03 -2.42 0.06
C THR A 36 12.94 -1.22 1.00
N PRO A 37 13.42 -0.01 0.63
CA PRO A 37 13.06 1.19 1.38
C PRO A 37 11.59 1.57 1.18
N ASN A 38 10.88 0.95 0.23
CA ASN A 38 9.47 1.20 -0.01
C ASN A 38 8.92 0.17 -1.02
N GLN A 39 8.85 -1.11 -0.67
CA GLN A 39 7.79 -1.90 -1.28
C GLN A 39 6.47 -1.35 -0.75
N GLN A 40 6.00 -0.24 -1.35
CA GLN A 40 4.59 -0.22 -1.71
C GLN A 40 4.36 -1.59 -2.33
N PRO A 41 3.49 -2.45 -1.77
CA PRO A 41 3.16 -3.68 -2.44
C PRO A 41 2.86 -3.27 -3.88
N ALA A 42 3.66 -3.80 -4.83
CA ALA A 42 3.44 -3.60 -6.26
C ALA A 42 1.93 -3.69 -6.43
N PRO A 43 1.24 -2.69 -7.03
CA PRO A 43 -0.21 -2.61 -6.96
C PRO A 43 -0.68 -3.98 -7.35
N GLN A 44 -1.12 -4.74 -6.34
CA GLN A 44 -1.72 -6.01 -6.58
C GLN A 44 -2.90 -5.51 -7.38
N THR A 45 -2.92 -5.71 -8.69
CA THR A 45 -4.17 -6.02 -9.36
C THR A 45 -4.53 -7.30 -8.65
N PRO A 46 -5.30 -7.22 -7.54
CA PRO A 46 -5.64 -8.43 -6.87
C PRO A 46 -6.56 -9.15 -7.86
N GLY A 47 -6.58 -10.47 -7.86
CA GLY A 47 -7.69 -11.20 -8.51
C GLY A 47 -9.05 -10.78 -7.94
N SER A 48 -9.06 -9.96 -6.88
CA SER A 48 -10.22 -9.41 -6.22
C SER A 48 -10.73 -8.12 -6.89
N PRO A 49 -12.06 -7.98 -7.02
CA PRO A 49 -12.67 -6.81 -7.63
C PRO A 49 -12.34 -5.52 -6.87
N ARG A 50 -12.37 -4.40 -7.61
CA ARG A 50 -12.22 -3.06 -7.02
C ARG A 50 -13.40 -2.76 -6.11
N LEU A 51 -13.11 -2.17 -4.96
CA LEU A 51 -14.11 -1.77 -4.00
C LEU A 51 -14.29 -0.25 -4.09
N ILE A 52 -15.50 0.17 -4.48
CA ILE A 52 -15.86 1.58 -4.69
C ILE A 52 -16.51 2.12 -3.42
N ILE A 53 -15.95 3.19 -2.87
CA ILE A 53 -16.46 3.84 -1.64
C ILE A 53 -17.94 4.20 -1.77
N SER A 54 -18.36 4.77 -2.90
CA SER A 54 -19.76 5.17 -3.11
C SER A 54 -20.72 3.98 -3.06
N ASP A 55 -20.34 2.84 -3.62
CA ASP A 55 -21.16 1.62 -3.62
C ASP A 55 -21.21 1.01 -2.21
N PHE A 56 -20.10 1.04 -1.49
CA PHE A 56 -20.04 0.63 -0.09
C PHE A 56 -20.99 1.48 0.78
N LEU A 57 -20.92 2.81 0.67
CA LEU A 57 -21.80 3.72 1.43
C LEU A 57 -23.27 3.49 1.08
N ARG A 58 -23.59 3.30 -0.21
CA ARG A 58 -24.94 2.96 -0.65
C ARG A 58 -25.43 1.65 -0.04
N SER A 59 -24.57 0.64 0.07
CA SER A 59 -24.90 -0.64 0.72
C SER A 59 -25.23 -0.51 2.21
N LYS A 60 -24.76 0.57 2.87
CA LYS A 60 -25.10 0.92 4.26
C LYS A 60 -26.36 1.78 4.40
N GLY A 61 -27.10 2.00 3.31
CA GLY A 61 -28.29 2.85 3.30
C GLY A 61 -27.97 4.35 3.28
N PHE A 62 -26.70 4.73 3.04
CA PHE A 62 -26.30 6.13 2.93
C PHE A 62 -26.25 6.56 1.46
N GLU A 63 -27.02 7.59 1.13
CA GLU A 63 -26.82 8.37 -0.10
C GLU A 63 -25.44 9.06 0.00
N PRO A 64 -24.49 8.75 -0.90
CA PRO A 64 -23.16 9.36 -0.85
C PRO A 64 -23.25 10.82 -1.29
N MET A 65 -23.70 11.72 -0.41
CA MET A 65 -23.51 13.15 -0.58
C MET A 65 -22.00 13.41 -0.67
N ARG A 66 -21.57 14.27 -1.61
CA ARG A 66 -20.14 14.54 -1.87
C ARG A 66 -19.31 14.78 -0.61
N LYS A 67 -19.86 15.49 0.39
CA LYS A 67 -19.16 15.79 1.65
C LYS A 67 -18.95 14.56 2.53
N SER A 68 -19.98 13.73 2.70
CA SER A 68 -19.92 12.51 3.54
C SER A 68 -18.97 11.47 2.96
N ALA A 69 -19.03 11.26 1.64
CA ALA A 69 -18.12 10.35 0.94
C ALA A 69 -16.66 10.83 1.02
N LEU A 70 -16.42 12.15 0.97
CA LEU A 70 -15.08 12.72 1.09
C LEU A 70 -14.51 12.56 2.51
N ARG A 71 -15.33 12.82 3.54
CA ARG A 71 -14.95 12.62 4.95
C ARG A 71 -14.61 11.15 5.22
N PHE A 72 -15.47 10.23 4.76
CA PHE A 72 -15.22 8.79 4.86
C PHE A 72 -13.93 8.39 4.14
N GLY A 73 -13.74 8.82 2.89
CA GLY A 73 -12.54 8.50 2.11
C GLY A 73 -11.24 9.00 2.75
N PHE A 74 -11.27 10.19 3.38
CA PHE A 74 -10.12 10.71 4.12
C PHE A 74 -9.81 9.87 5.37
N ARG A 75 -10.84 9.52 6.15
CA ARG A 75 -10.67 8.68 7.34
C ARG A 75 -10.17 7.29 6.98
N LEU A 76 -10.72 6.70 5.92
CA LEU A 76 -10.31 5.40 5.41
C LEU A 76 -8.83 5.40 4.98
N ALA A 77 -8.39 6.42 4.24
CA ALA A 77 -6.99 6.53 3.83
C ALA A 77 -6.04 6.67 5.03
N LYS A 78 -6.46 7.38 6.08
CA LYS A 78 -5.70 7.50 7.33
C LYS A 78 -5.61 6.17 8.07
N ASN A 79 -6.73 5.44 8.20
CA ASN A 79 -6.77 4.12 8.82
C ASN A 79 -5.94 3.10 8.05
N TYR A 80 -5.98 3.16 6.71
CA TYR A 80 -5.14 2.35 5.83
C TYR A 80 -3.66 2.60 6.12
N LYS A 81 -3.24 3.87 6.20
CA LYS A 81 -1.86 4.22 6.57
C LYS A 81 -1.48 3.73 7.97
N MET A 82 -2.36 3.84 8.96
CA MET A 82 -2.09 3.35 10.31
C MET A 82 -1.91 1.83 10.35
N LYS A 83 -2.70 1.09 9.58
CA LYS A 83 -2.69 -0.39 9.57
C LYS A 83 -1.54 -0.97 8.74
N PHE A 84 -1.22 -0.34 7.60
CA PHE A 84 -0.28 -0.88 6.62
C PHE A 84 1.00 -0.04 6.46
N GLY A 85 1.16 1.03 7.23
CA GLY A 85 2.33 1.92 7.21
C GLY A 85 2.39 2.91 6.03
N ALA A 86 1.62 2.69 4.97
CA ALA A 86 1.59 3.52 3.77
C ALA A 86 0.16 3.86 3.34
N TYR A 87 -0.02 4.95 2.59
CA TYR A 87 -1.33 5.27 2.00
C TYR A 87 -1.71 4.27 0.88
N PRO A 88 -3.02 4.10 0.60
CA PRO A 88 -3.46 3.24 -0.49
C PRO A 88 -2.93 3.73 -1.85
N PRO A 89 -2.85 2.85 -2.86
CA PRO A 89 -2.52 3.25 -4.22
C PRO A 89 -3.48 4.33 -4.73
N LYS A 90 -3.01 5.20 -5.62
CA LYS A 90 -3.83 6.25 -6.25
C LYS A 90 -3.95 6.02 -7.75
N HIS A 91 -5.13 6.31 -8.29
CA HIS A 91 -5.34 6.52 -9.72
C HIS A 91 -5.83 7.96 -9.93
N GLY A 92 -4.98 8.81 -10.51
CA GLY A 92 -5.21 10.26 -10.53
C GLY A 92 -5.29 10.83 -9.10
N GLN A 93 -6.40 11.47 -8.77
CA GLN A 93 -6.66 12.09 -7.46
C GLN A 93 -7.33 11.12 -6.45
N THR A 94 -7.66 9.89 -6.88
CA THR A 94 -8.52 8.98 -6.11
C THR A 94 -7.74 7.79 -5.56
N TYR A 95 -7.93 7.49 -4.27
CA TYR A 95 -7.42 6.26 -3.66
C TYR A 95 -8.15 5.03 -4.18
N ILE A 96 -7.41 3.97 -4.43
CA ILE A 96 -7.92 2.68 -4.91
C ILE A 96 -7.95 1.71 -3.74
N TYR A 97 -9.06 0.99 -3.64
CA TYR A 97 -9.28 -0.07 -2.66
C TYR A 97 -9.79 -1.31 -3.38
N TYR A 98 -9.60 -2.46 -2.74
CA TYR A 98 -9.99 -3.76 -3.25
C TYR A 98 -10.80 -4.54 -2.20
N GLU A 99 -11.42 -5.65 -2.58
CA GLU A 99 -12.20 -6.47 -1.63
C GLU A 99 -11.39 -6.93 -0.41
N ILE A 100 -10.08 -7.13 -0.55
CA ILE A 100 -9.19 -7.43 0.58
C ILE A 100 -9.19 -6.31 1.65
N ASP A 101 -9.52 -5.08 1.25
CA ASP A 101 -9.62 -3.91 2.13
C ASP A 101 -11.04 -3.74 2.71
N ARG A 102 -12.01 -4.59 2.33
CA ARG A 102 -13.39 -4.53 2.85
C ARG A 102 -13.44 -4.53 4.38
N PRO A 103 -12.68 -5.36 5.12
CA PRO A 103 -12.68 -5.31 6.58
C PRO A 103 -12.26 -3.95 7.13
N LEU A 104 -11.33 -3.26 6.47
CA LEU A 104 -10.90 -1.91 6.86
C LEU A 104 -11.97 -0.86 6.56
N MET A 105 -12.72 -0.97 5.45
CA MET A 105 -13.86 -0.10 5.17
C MET A 105 -14.96 -0.25 6.22
N GLU A 106 -15.27 -1.49 6.61
CA GLU A 106 -16.24 -1.80 7.66
C GLU A 106 -15.80 -1.25 9.03
N GLU A 107 -14.52 -1.45 9.39
CA GLU A 107 -13.95 -0.91 10.64
C GLU A 107 -14.02 0.63 10.67
N THR A 108 -13.66 1.27 9.55
CA THR A 108 -13.73 2.73 9.42
C THR A 108 -15.16 3.25 9.51
N TRP A 109 -16.12 2.52 8.95
CA TRP A 109 -17.53 2.85 9.03
C TRP A 109 -18.04 2.81 10.47
N ALA A 110 -17.73 1.73 11.19
CA ALA A 110 -18.10 1.58 12.59
C ALA A 110 -17.54 2.71 13.47
N GLN A 111 -16.27 3.10 13.26
CA GLN A 111 -15.65 4.22 13.97
C GLN A 111 -16.41 5.53 13.78
N ILE A 112 -16.79 5.85 12.53
CA ILE A 112 -17.51 7.09 12.23
C ILE A 112 -18.89 7.07 12.89
N GLN A 113 -19.60 5.94 12.83
CA GLN A 113 -20.91 5.82 13.48
C GLN A 113 -20.82 5.99 15.01
N SER A 114 -19.75 5.51 15.64
CA SER A 114 -19.50 5.75 17.06
C SER A 114 -19.16 7.21 17.37
N GLU A 115 -18.40 7.89 16.49
CA GLU A 115 -18.05 9.31 16.66
C GLU A 115 -19.24 10.26 16.44
N ASP A 116 -20.22 9.92 15.59
CA ASP A 116 -21.43 10.73 15.35
C ASP A 116 -22.56 10.44 16.38
N ALA A 117 -22.40 9.45 17.26
CA ALA A 117 -23.37 9.08 18.30
C ALA A 117 -23.10 9.75 19.67
N ASP A 118 -21.97 10.45 19.80
CA ASP A 118 -21.52 11.20 20.99
C ASP A 118 -21.74 12.71 20.77
#